data_AF-A0A7W4D183-F1
#
_entry.id   AF-A0A7W4D183-F1
#
_cell.length_a   1.000
_cell.length_b   1.000
_cell.length_c   1.000
_cell.angle_alpha   90.00
_cell.angle_beta   90.00
_cell.angle_gamma   90.00
#
_symmetry.space_group_name_H-M   'P 1'
#
loop_
_entity.id
_entity.type
_entity.pdbx_description
1 polymer ?
#
loop_
_entity_poly.entity_id
_entity_poly.type
_entity_poly.pdbx_seq_one_letter_code
_entity_poly.pdbx_strand_id
1 'polypeptide(L)'
;MGEELNWDDESAAYIRNRGDRYPGGGGVEPNWAQEVMDDPDLAAFEPDPKSRMGASRFIGYSTAAGRVLVVIAFRDADGDLHGINAWPATGADLRFYREGTRHGKDN
;
A
#
# COMPACT_ATOMS: atom_id res chain seq x y z
N MET A 1 -13.73 -2.43 -8.35
CA MET A 1 -12.48 -3.20 -8.33
C MET A 1 -11.38 -2.24 -8.69
N GLY A 2 -10.45 -2.09 -7.77
CA GLY A 2 -9.20 -1.39 -8.00
C GLY A 2 -8.33 -2.14 -8.99
N GLU A 3 -7.17 -1.57 -9.25
CA GLU A 3 -6.17 -2.17 -10.13
C GLU A 3 -5.59 -3.46 -9.52
N GLU A 4 -5.22 -4.42 -10.38
CA GLU A 4 -4.58 -5.66 -9.96
C GLU A 4 -3.13 -5.40 -9.53
N LEU A 5 -2.78 -5.89 -8.34
CA LEU A 5 -1.46 -5.73 -7.75
C LEU A 5 -0.69 -7.05 -7.84
N ASN A 6 0.27 -7.10 -8.75
CA ASN A 6 1.11 -8.27 -8.98
C ASN A 6 2.21 -8.37 -7.94
N TRP A 7 2.43 -9.57 -7.40
CA TRP A 7 3.54 -9.86 -6.49
C TRP A 7 4.34 -11.02 -7.02
N ASP A 8 5.65 -10.84 -7.17
CA ASP A 8 6.57 -11.97 -7.33
C ASP A 8 6.73 -12.72 -5.99
N ASP A 9 7.22 -13.97 -6.07
CA ASP A 9 7.35 -14.84 -4.90
C ASP A 9 8.28 -14.26 -3.82
N GLU A 10 9.34 -13.55 -4.22
CA GLU A 10 10.31 -12.94 -3.29
C GLU A 10 9.67 -11.78 -2.54
N SER A 11 9.03 -10.85 -3.25
CA SER A 11 8.32 -9.71 -2.66
C SER A 11 7.16 -10.16 -1.78
N ALA A 12 6.40 -11.17 -2.21
CA ALA A 12 5.32 -11.75 -1.43
C ALA A 12 5.84 -12.40 -0.14
N ALA A 13 6.94 -13.18 -0.21
CA ALA A 13 7.57 -13.74 0.98
C ALA A 13 8.15 -12.65 1.89
N TYR A 14 8.70 -11.58 1.31
CA TYR A 14 9.29 -10.48 2.05
C TYR A 14 8.26 -9.77 2.94
N ILE A 15 7.08 -9.42 2.42
CA ILE A 15 6.05 -8.71 3.19
C ILE A 15 5.40 -9.58 4.27
N ARG A 16 5.30 -10.90 4.04
CA ARG A 16 4.82 -11.86 5.04
C ARG A 16 5.77 -11.95 6.24
N ASN A 17 7.07 -12.05 5.98
CA ASN A 17 8.07 -12.27 7.02
C ASN A 17 8.63 -10.97 7.61
N ARG A 18 8.25 -9.80 7.08
CA ARG A 18 8.75 -8.50 7.55
C ARG A 18 8.45 -8.24 9.03
N GLY A 19 7.31 -8.72 9.51
CA GLY A 19 6.88 -8.59 10.90
C GLY A 19 7.86 -9.23 11.90
N ASP A 20 8.49 -10.34 11.50
CA ASP A 20 9.37 -11.16 12.36
C ASP A 20 10.63 -10.41 12.84
N ARG A 21 10.96 -9.29 12.20
CA ARG A 21 12.07 -8.43 12.62
C ARG A 21 11.84 -7.77 13.98
N TYR A 22 10.59 -7.75 14.46
CA TYR A 22 10.21 -7.11 15.71
C TYR A 22 9.33 -8.05 16.56
N PRO A 23 9.56 -8.18 17.87
CA PRO A 23 8.68 -8.94 18.75
C PRO A 23 7.22 -8.46 18.65
N GLY A 24 6.30 -9.36 18.31
CA GLY A 24 4.89 -9.04 18.11
C GLY A 24 4.56 -8.33 16.78
N GLY A 25 5.52 -8.20 15.87
CA GLY A 25 5.29 -7.69 14.53
C GLY A 25 4.54 -8.72 13.68
N GLY A 26 3.45 -8.29 13.03
CA GLY A 26 2.71 -9.10 12.08
C GLY A 26 3.08 -8.75 10.65
N GLY A 27 3.20 -9.77 9.79
CA GLY A 27 3.34 -9.62 8.34
C GLY A 27 2.13 -9.01 7.65
N VAL A 28 2.23 -8.92 6.33
CA VAL A 28 1.12 -8.57 5.43
C VAL A 28 1.00 -9.68 4.39
N GLU A 29 -0.23 -10.18 4.18
CA GLU A 29 -0.52 -11.09 3.07
C GLU A 29 -0.77 -10.31 1.77
N PRO A 30 -0.34 -10.83 0.60
CA PRO A 30 -0.57 -10.17 -0.69
C PRO A 30 -2.04 -9.85 -0.98
N ASN A 31 -2.97 -10.72 -0.58
CA ASN A 31 -4.40 -10.47 -0.77
C ASN A 31 -4.92 -9.31 0.10
N TRP A 32 -4.36 -9.07 1.28
CA TRP A 32 -4.66 -7.88 2.08
C TRP A 32 -4.17 -6.62 1.39
N ALA A 33 -3.00 -6.68 0.74
CA ALA A 33 -2.52 -5.58 -0.08
C ALA A 33 -3.38 -5.36 -1.34
N GLN A 34 -3.97 -6.41 -1.92
CA GLN A 34 -4.95 -6.25 -3.00
C GLN A 34 -6.22 -5.54 -2.50
N GLU A 35 -6.73 -5.89 -1.32
CA GLU A 35 -7.90 -5.22 -0.73
C GLU A 35 -7.69 -3.71 -0.52
N VAL A 36 -6.46 -3.26 -0.30
CA VAL A 36 -6.12 -1.82 -0.23
C VAL A 36 -6.45 -1.12 -1.55
N MET A 37 -6.18 -1.76 -2.68
CA MET A 37 -6.47 -1.20 -4.00
C MET A 37 -7.97 -1.12 -4.27
N ASP A 38 -8.75 -1.99 -3.62
CA ASP A 38 -10.21 -2.02 -3.70
C ASP A 38 -10.90 -1.06 -2.70
N ASP A 39 -10.15 -0.41 -1.81
CA ASP A 39 -10.72 0.51 -0.82
C ASP A 39 -11.29 1.78 -1.51
N PRO A 40 -12.60 2.08 -1.35
CA PRO A 40 -13.18 3.32 -1.89
C PRO A 40 -12.54 4.60 -1.34
N ASP A 41 -11.94 4.55 -0.15
CA ASP A 41 -11.28 5.68 0.51
C ASP A 41 -9.76 5.70 0.29
N LEU A 42 -9.26 4.93 -0.69
CA LEU A 42 -7.84 4.82 -1.01
C LEU A 42 -7.17 6.18 -1.20
N ALA A 43 -6.11 6.44 -0.43
CA ALA A 43 -5.22 7.57 -0.65
C ALA A 43 -4.03 7.13 -1.52
N ALA A 44 -3.97 7.64 -2.75
CA ALA A 44 -2.90 7.39 -3.70
C ALA A 44 -1.94 8.60 -3.78
N PHE A 45 -0.64 8.31 -3.74
CA PHE A 45 0.43 9.27 -3.97
C PHE A 45 1.32 8.76 -5.10
N GLU A 46 1.24 9.44 -6.25
CA GLU A 46 1.92 9.05 -7.47
C GLU A 46 2.68 10.26 -8.04
N PRO A 47 4.03 10.31 -7.91
CA PRO A 47 4.88 9.34 -7.23
C PRO A 47 4.79 9.43 -5.69
N ASP A 48 5.25 8.38 -4.98
CA ASP A 48 5.45 8.43 -3.53
C ASP A 48 6.41 9.61 -3.21
N PRO A 49 6.02 10.56 -2.34
CA PRO A 49 6.85 11.69 -1.94
C PRO A 49 8.25 11.30 -1.41
N LYS A 50 8.42 10.05 -0.95
CA LYS A 50 9.69 9.52 -0.44
C LYS A 50 10.45 8.66 -1.47
N SER A 51 9.85 8.37 -2.61
CA SER A 51 10.48 7.53 -3.63
C SER A 51 11.52 8.31 -4.43
N ARG A 52 12.68 7.70 -4.62
CA ARG A 52 13.73 8.19 -5.53
C ARG A 52 13.63 7.59 -6.93
N MET A 53 12.80 6.57 -7.11
CA MET A 53 12.72 5.73 -8.32
C MET A 53 11.32 5.76 -8.96
N GLY A 54 10.46 6.71 -8.57
CA GLY A 54 9.14 6.89 -9.17
C GLY A 54 8.05 5.91 -8.72
N ALA A 55 8.32 5.01 -7.77
CA ALA A 55 7.28 4.17 -7.15
C ALA A 55 6.11 4.99 -6.58
N SER A 56 4.91 4.41 -6.58
CA SER A 56 3.67 4.94 -6.02
C SER A 56 3.43 4.43 -4.59
N ARG A 57 2.71 5.21 -3.78
CA ARG A 57 2.21 4.80 -2.46
C ARG A 57 0.69 4.78 -2.44
N PHE A 58 0.14 3.67 -1.97
CA PHE A 58 -1.29 3.49 -1.74
C PHE A 58 -1.53 3.25 -0.25
N ILE A 59 -2.53 3.91 0.32
CA ILE A 59 -2.93 3.75 1.71
C ILE A 59 -4.43 3.49 1.76
N GLY A 60 -4.82 2.34 2.31
CA GLY A 60 -6.21 1.91 2.35
C GLY A 60 -6.46 0.85 3.41
N TYR A 61 -7.72 0.59 3.70
CA TYR A 61 -8.21 -0.39 4.65
C TYR A 61 -8.35 -1.76 4.00
N SER A 62 -7.71 -2.76 4.60
CA SER A 62 -7.95 -4.17 4.29
C SER A 62 -8.93 -4.74 5.30
N THR A 63 -10.02 -5.32 4.80
CA THR A 63 -11.06 -5.97 5.62
C THR A 63 -10.51 -7.24 6.26
N ALA A 64 -9.79 -8.07 5.51
CA ALA A 64 -9.20 -9.30 6.03
C ALA A 64 -8.09 -9.03 7.05
N ALA A 65 -7.31 -7.94 6.89
CA ALA A 65 -6.32 -7.53 7.88
C ALA A 65 -6.93 -6.78 9.08
N GLY A 66 -8.17 -6.28 8.95
CA GLY A 66 -8.87 -5.48 9.96
C GLY A 66 -8.21 -4.13 10.25
N ARG A 67 -7.36 -3.62 9.34
CA ARG A 67 -6.52 -2.42 9.57
C ARG A 67 -6.14 -1.73 8.27
N VAL A 68 -5.74 -0.46 8.39
CA VAL A 68 -5.17 0.32 7.29
C VAL A 68 -3.74 -0.15 7.02
N LEU A 69 -3.42 -0.37 5.75
CA LEU A 69 -2.11 -0.76 5.26
C LEU A 69 -1.56 0.31 4.32
N VAL A 70 -0.24 0.36 4.23
CA VAL A 70 0.51 1.07 3.19
C VAL A 70 1.04 0.04 2.21
N VAL A 71 0.86 0.28 0.92
CA VAL A 71 1.39 -0.50 -0.19
C VAL A 71 2.28 0.42 -1.03
N ILE A 72 3.49 -0.04 -1.33
CA ILE A 72 4.40 0.59 -2.29
C ILE A 72 4.46 -0.30 -3.52
N ALA A 73 4.24 0.29 -4.69
CA ALA A 73 4.26 -0.42 -5.95
C ALA A 73 4.92 0.43 -7.05
N PHE A 74 5.37 -0.20 -8.13
CA PHE A 74 5.81 0.49 -9.34
C PHE A 74 5.03 -0.02 -10.53
N ARG A 75 4.93 0.81 -11.57
CA ARG A 75 4.46 0.37 -12.88
C ARG A 75 5.65 -0.05 -13.72
N ASP A 76 5.55 -1.21 -14.35
CA ASP A 76 6.54 -1.63 -15.33
C ASP A 76 6.34 -0.91 -16.69
N ALA A 77 7.07 -1.36 -17.71
CA ALA A 77 6.99 -0.76 -19.05
C ALA A 77 5.66 -1.04 -19.77
N ASP A 78 4.96 -2.12 -19.39
CA ASP A 78 3.67 -2.52 -19.95
C ASP A 78 2.49 -1.86 -19.20
N GLY A 79 2.78 -1.24 -18.05
CA GLY A 79 1.83 -0.47 -17.24
C GLY A 79 1.27 -1.25 -16.04
N ASP A 80 1.66 -2.52 -15.91
CA ASP A 80 1.21 -3.41 -14.85
C ASP A 80 1.77 -2.96 -13.49
N LEU A 81 0.92 -3.03 -12.47
CA LEU A 81 1.28 -2.61 -11.12
C LEU A 81 1.94 -3.77 -10.37
N HIS A 82 3.19 -3.58 -9.94
CA HIS A 82 3.98 -4.56 -9.21
C HIS A 82 4.26 -4.08 -7.79
N GLY A 83 3.87 -4.89 -6.81
CA GLY A 83 4.10 -4.64 -5.38
C GLY A 83 5.58 -4.75 -5.01
N ILE A 84 6.08 -3.72 -4.33
CA ILE A 84 7.45 -3.68 -3.80
C ILE A 84 7.44 -4.04 -2.31
N ASN A 85 6.50 -3.46 -1.55
CA ASN A 85 6.50 -3.58 -0.10
C ASN A 85 5.12 -3.22 0.48
N ALA A 86 4.81 -3.76 1.64
CA ALA A 86 3.60 -3.42 2.38
C ALA A 86 3.83 -3.46 3.89
N TRP A 87 3.09 -2.64 4.64
CA TRP A 87 3.12 -2.62 6.11
C TRP A 87 1.86 -2.00 6.72
N PRO A 88 1.56 -2.25 8.00
CA PRO A 88 0.47 -1.56 8.70
C PRO A 88 0.70 -0.05 8.78
N ALA A 89 -0.31 0.73 8.38
CA ALA A 89 -0.21 2.18 8.40
C ALA A 89 -0.13 2.70 9.84
N THR A 90 0.80 3.63 10.09
CA THR A 90 0.96 4.31 11.37
C THR A 90 1.29 5.78 11.14
N GLY A 91 1.16 6.61 12.19
CA GLY A 91 1.57 8.01 12.16
C GLY A 91 0.98 8.80 10.99
N ALA A 92 1.85 9.37 10.15
CA ALA A 92 1.46 10.23 9.04
C ALA A 92 0.61 9.49 7.99
N ASP A 93 0.91 8.22 7.68
CA ASP A 93 0.18 7.46 6.67
C ASP A 93 -1.29 7.25 7.10
N LEU A 94 -1.49 6.89 8.38
CA LEU A 94 -2.83 6.74 8.94
C LEU A 94 -3.59 8.08 8.99
N ARG A 95 -2.88 9.19 9.21
CA ARG A 95 -3.45 10.53 9.17
C ARG A 95 -3.90 10.89 7.75
N PHE A 96 -3.09 10.62 6.73
CA PHE A 96 -3.45 10.88 5.34
C PHE A 96 -4.70 10.11 4.92
N TYR A 97 -4.80 8.83 5.31
CA TYR A 97 -5.99 8.03 5.05
C TYR A 97 -7.25 8.63 5.72
N ARG A 98 -7.17 8.94 7.02
CA ARG A 98 -8.31 9.45 7.80
C ARG A 98 -8.80 10.83 7.40
N GLU A 99 -7.88 11.71 7.02
CA GLU A 99 -8.24 13.08 6.62
C GLU A 99 -8.82 13.11 5.20
N GLY A 100 -8.75 11.98 4.47
CA GLY A 100 -8.84 11.93 3.03
C GLY A 100 -7.70 12.73 2.41
N THR A 101 -7.27 12.38 1.20
CA THR A 101 -6.63 13.39 0.35
C THR A 101 -7.67 14.49 0.14
N ARG A 102 -7.65 15.54 0.97
CA ARG A 102 -8.18 16.85 0.61
C ARG A 102 -7.32 17.36 -0.55
N HIS A 103 -7.46 16.74 -1.71
CA HIS A 103 -7.14 17.42 -2.94
C HIS A 103 -8.26 18.44 -3.10
N GLY A 104 -8.01 19.64 -2.58
CA GLY A 104 -8.88 20.78 -2.76
C GLY A 104 -9.23 20.87 -4.23
N LYS A 105 -10.52 20.77 -4.53
CA LYS A 105 -11.10 21.30 -5.75
C LYS A 105 -11.85 22.56 -5.34
N ASP A 106 -11.08 23.57 -4.96
CA ASP A 106 -11.60 24.91 -4.75
C ASP A 106 -10.97 25.82 -5.82
N ASN A 107 -11.83 26.14 -6.79
CA ASN A 107 -11.76 27.15 -7.86
C ASN A 107 -10.88 26.87 -9.09
#